data_AF-A0A817SMM7-F1
#
_entry.id   AF-A0A817SMM7-F1
#
_cell.length_a   1.000
_cell.length_b   1.000
_cell.length_c   1.000
_cell.angle_alpha   90.00
_cell.angle_beta   90.00
_cell.angle_gamma   90.00
#
_symmetry.space_group_name_H-M   'P 1'
#
loop_
_entity.id
_entity.type
_entity.pdbx_description
1 polymer ?
#
loop_
_entity_poly.entity_id
_entity_poly.type
_entity_poly.pdbx_seq_one_letter_code
_entity_poly.pdbx_strand_id
1 'polypeptide(L)'
;TISGGGSGSVTFLATKSGELTDATVWSGGLAPSGNFSLSIPAGITITISGGTLSLQMLRCDVYGTLALGSGSAPFTFAFPPTIIVRSSGKLLDQTSSNVFLFPSNSIIAVLSGGGFGAKGTALKIVQGGVAGASFTLTSATGPFTCGMLPDGSIETYDSVTAIAINSGDFPAAGTFLGGFAPSADICSGGCGIEVISGVTLSTAGLNGALNFDITSITVATGATFQLGTPGASTGFKFSSAVTLS
;
A
#
# COMPACT_ATOMS: atom_id res chain seq x y z
N THR A 1 -28.24 11.04 -11.68
CA THR A 1 -28.62 9.95 -10.76
C THR A 1 -27.51 8.93 -10.80
N ILE A 2 -26.68 8.84 -9.76
CA ILE A 2 -25.76 7.70 -9.65
C ILE A 2 -26.56 6.61 -8.95
N SER A 3 -27.12 5.70 -9.75
CA SER A 3 -27.60 4.40 -9.29
C SER A 3 -26.40 3.47 -9.18
N GLY A 4 -26.14 2.94 -8.00
CA GLY A 4 -25.03 2.01 -7.78
C GLY A 4 -25.20 1.25 -6.48
N GLY A 5 -26.11 0.27 -6.48
CA GLY A 5 -26.07 -0.81 -5.51
C GLY A 5 -24.84 -1.67 -5.77
N GLY A 6 -23.90 -1.65 -4.84
CA GLY A 6 -22.68 -2.44 -4.82
C GLY A 6 -21.77 -1.86 -3.75
N SER A 7 -21.27 -2.68 -2.82
CA SER A 7 -20.25 -2.28 -1.84
C SER A 7 -18.89 -2.03 -2.52
N GLY A 8 -18.85 -1.06 -3.44
CA GLY A 8 -17.65 -0.59 -4.12
C GLY A 8 -17.18 0.72 -3.50
N SER A 9 -15.89 0.80 -3.18
CA SER A 9 -15.24 2.05 -2.79
C SER A 9 -15.30 3.06 -3.93
N VAL A 10 -15.71 4.30 -3.65
CA VAL A 10 -15.63 5.39 -4.64
C VAL A 10 -14.20 5.89 -4.71
N THR A 11 -13.64 5.96 -5.92
CA THR A 11 -12.33 6.59 -6.15
C THR A 11 -12.51 8.07 -6.45
N PHE A 12 -11.89 8.93 -5.65
CA PHE A 12 -11.88 10.37 -5.83
C PHE A 12 -10.61 10.80 -6.57
N LEU A 13 -10.79 11.50 -7.69
CA LEU A 13 -9.71 12.05 -8.50
C LEU A 13 -9.53 13.54 -8.19
N ALA A 14 -8.34 13.90 -7.73
CA ALA A 14 -8.00 15.30 -7.52
C ALA A 14 -7.80 16.03 -8.85
N THR A 15 -8.36 17.23 -8.99
CA THR A 15 -8.25 18.08 -10.19
C THR A 15 -7.42 19.34 -9.96
N LYS A 16 -7.17 19.71 -8.70
CA LYS A 16 -6.28 20.80 -8.29
C LYS A 16 -5.74 20.52 -6.88
N SER A 17 -4.73 21.27 -6.48
CA SER A 17 -4.20 21.19 -5.10
C SER A 17 -5.17 21.76 -4.08
N GLY A 18 -5.19 21.19 -2.87
CA GLY A 18 -6.01 21.67 -1.77
C GLY A 18 -6.19 20.66 -0.64
N GLU A 19 -7.10 20.97 0.27
CA GLU A 19 -7.43 20.11 1.41
C GLU A 19 -8.34 18.95 1.01
N LEU A 20 -8.20 17.81 1.69
CA LEU A 20 -9.05 16.63 1.48
C LEU A 20 -10.54 16.97 1.57
N THR A 21 -10.90 17.84 2.51
CA THR A 21 -12.30 18.21 2.83
C THR A 21 -12.89 19.26 1.89
N ASP A 22 -12.09 19.86 1.00
CA ASP A 22 -12.58 20.83 0.02
C ASP A 22 -13.22 20.12 -1.16
N ALA A 23 -14.54 20.22 -1.28
CA ALA A 23 -15.30 19.59 -2.37
C ALA A 23 -14.87 20.07 -3.77
N THR A 24 -14.30 21.27 -3.89
CA THR A 24 -13.88 21.86 -5.17
C THR A 24 -12.58 21.28 -5.70
N VAL A 25 -11.85 20.50 -4.90
CA VAL A 25 -10.61 19.80 -5.27
C VAL A 25 -10.87 18.57 -6.14
N TRP A 26 -12.10 18.03 -6.11
CA TRP A 26 -12.41 16.72 -6.66
C TRP A 26 -13.24 16.82 -7.94
N SER A 27 -13.01 15.92 -8.89
CA SER A 27 -13.69 15.93 -10.21
C SER A 27 -15.23 15.83 -10.14
N GLY A 28 -15.78 15.36 -9.02
CA GLY A 28 -17.23 15.26 -8.79
C GLY A 28 -17.82 16.42 -7.98
N GLY A 29 -17.02 17.42 -7.58
CA GLY A 29 -17.50 18.51 -6.72
C GLY A 29 -17.96 18.05 -5.34
N LEU A 30 -17.48 16.89 -4.88
CA LEU A 30 -17.80 16.29 -3.59
C LEU A 30 -16.51 15.89 -2.90
N ALA A 31 -16.39 16.21 -1.61
CA ALA A 31 -15.27 15.76 -0.80
C ALA A 31 -15.40 14.26 -0.47
N PRO A 32 -14.27 13.53 -0.34
CA PRO A 32 -14.23 12.17 0.17
C PRO A 32 -15.02 12.00 1.47
N SER A 33 -15.85 10.96 1.51
CA SER A 33 -16.68 10.58 2.65
C SER A 33 -16.91 9.06 2.66
N GLY A 34 -17.24 8.49 3.82
CA GLY A 34 -17.38 7.04 3.98
C GLY A 34 -16.09 6.29 3.62
N ASN A 35 -16.23 5.16 2.93
CA ASN A 35 -15.11 4.36 2.45
C ASN A 35 -14.72 4.82 1.05
N PHE A 36 -13.49 5.29 0.88
CA PHE A 36 -13.04 5.87 -0.38
C PHE A 36 -11.62 5.45 -0.74
N SER A 37 -11.29 5.66 -2.00
CA SER A 37 -9.92 5.61 -2.51
C SER A 37 -9.57 6.94 -3.16
N LEU A 38 -8.29 7.28 -3.24
CA LEU A 38 -7.79 8.51 -3.84
C LEU A 38 -6.87 8.22 -5.02
N SER A 39 -6.93 9.08 -6.02
CA SER A 39 -5.91 9.23 -7.05
C SER A 39 -5.48 10.69 -7.10
N ILE A 40 -4.19 10.92 -6.86
CA ILE A 40 -3.60 12.26 -6.84
C ILE A 40 -2.68 12.38 -8.06
N PRO A 41 -3.09 13.10 -9.13
CA PRO A 41 -2.28 13.26 -10.33
C PRO A 41 -0.97 14.03 -10.09
N ALA A 42 -0.01 13.87 -11.01
CA ALA A 42 1.24 14.61 -10.98
C ALA A 42 1.01 16.13 -10.91
N GLY A 43 1.85 16.83 -10.15
CA GLY A 43 1.75 18.28 -9.95
C GLY A 43 0.66 18.74 -8.98
N ILE A 44 -0.23 17.85 -8.53
CA ILE A 44 -1.27 18.16 -7.54
C ILE A 44 -0.82 17.77 -6.14
N THR A 45 -1.08 18.63 -5.17
CA THR A 45 -0.87 18.35 -3.73
C THR A 45 -2.21 18.27 -3.03
N ILE A 46 -2.49 17.12 -2.41
CA ILE A 46 -3.59 16.97 -1.47
C ILE A 46 -3.04 16.98 -0.06
N THR A 47 -3.59 17.88 0.76
CA THR A 47 -3.27 17.97 2.18
C THR A 47 -4.38 17.31 3.00
N ILE A 48 -3.99 16.50 3.97
CA ILE A 48 -4.85 16.04 5.04
C ILE A 48 -4.36 16.72 6.32
N SER A 49 -4.92 17.89 6.60
CA SER A 49 -4.58 18.67 7.79
C SER A 49 -5.18 18.07 9.07
N GLY A 50 -4.63 18.45 10.22
CA GLY A 50 -5.05 17.96 11.53
C GLY A 50 -4.19 16.81 12.06
N GLY A 51 -4.65 16.16 13.14
CA GLY A 51 -3.91 15.08 13.81
C GLY A 51 -4.40 13.67 13.48
N THR A 52 -5.59 13.53 12.88
CA THR A 52 -6.19 12.21 12.61
C THR A 52 -7.03 12.23 11.34
N LEU A 53 -6.84 11.26 10.45
CA LEU A 53 -7.80 10.89 9.43
C LEU A 53 -8.78 9.87 10.01
N SER A 54 -10.00 10.33 10.29
CA SER A 54 -11.08 9.51 10.87
C SER A 54 -11.94 8.78 9.83
N LEU A 55 -11.67 8.98 8.54
CA LEU A 55 -12.37 8.30 7.45
C LEU A 55 -11.55 7.12 6.93
N GLN A 56 -12.22 6.10 6.40
CA GLN A 56 -11.55 4.92 5.86
C GLN A 56 -11.10 5.18 4.41
N MET A 57 -9.85 5.63 4.28
CA MET A 57 -9.14 5.65 3.00
C MET A 57 -8.55 4.27 2.72
N LEU A 58 -9.20 3.51 1.84
CA LEU A 58 -8.81 2.15 1.50
C LEU A 58 -7.51 2.12 0.71
N ARG A 59 -7.41 2.96 -0.32
CA ARG A 59 -6.24 3.06 -1.20
C ARG A 59 -5.97 4.49 -1.61
N CYS A 60 -4.69 4.86 -1.72
CA CYS A 60 -4.26 6.16 -2.25
C CYS A 60 -3.12 5.96 -3.23
N ASP A 61 -3.38 6.20 -4.52
CA ASP A 61 -2.36 6.24 -5.57
C ASP A 61 -1.85 7.68 -5.73
N VAL A 62 -0.58 7.91 -5.35
CA VAL A 62 0.03 9.23 -5.27
C VAL A 62 1.01 9.42 -6.43
N TYR A 63 0.56 10.02 -7.53
CA TYR A 63 1.42 10.50 -8.62
C TYR A 63 1.91 11.94 -8.38
N GLY A 64 1.14 12.73 -7.64
CA GLY A 64 1.48 14.08 -7.18
C GLY A 64 2.06 14.06 -5.78
N THR A 65 1.40 14.74 -4.85
CA THR A 65 1.84 14.82 -3.46
C THR A 65 0.68 14.57 -2.50
N LEU A 66 0.87 13.67 -1.54
CA LEU A 66 0.03 13.53 -0.36
C LEU A 66 0.78 14.13 0.82
N ALA A 67 0.25 15.19 1.42
CA ALA A 67 0.85 15.84 2.58
C ALA A 67 -0.01 15.58 3.83
N LEU A 68 0.61 15.05 4.88
CA LEU A 68 -0.10 14.60 6.07
C LEU A 68 0.31 15.41 7.30
N GLY A 69 -0.72 15.88 8.02
CA GLY A 69 -0.56 16.62 9.26
C GLY A 69 -0.30 18.11 9.06
N SER A 70 -0.41 18.86 10.14
CA SER A 70 -0.13 20.31 10.12
C SER A 70 0.21 20.88 11.51
N GLY A 71 0.48 20.03 12.50
CA GLY A 71 0.65 20.42 13.90
C GLY A 71 1.75 19.65 14.63
N SER A 72 1.80 19.82 15.96
CA SER A 72 2.83 19.21 16.81
C SER A 72 2.56 17.78 17.25
N ALA A 73 1.34 17.29 17.06
CA ALA A 73 0.97 15.90 17.31
C ALA A 73 1.41 14.98 16.17
N PRO A 74 1.53 13.67 16.42
CA PRO A 74 1.57 12.66 15.36
C PRO A 74 0.34 12.75 14.46
N PHE A 75 0.49 12.36 13.20
CA PHE A 75 -0.65 12.15 12.31
C PHE A 75 -1.12 10.69 12.42
N THR A 76 -2.42 10.49 12.62
CA THR A 76 -3.00 9.17 12.92
C THR A 76 -3.99 8.76 11.83
N PHE A 77 -3.85 7.53 11.33
CA PHE A 77 -4.91 6.88 10.58
C PHE A 77 -5.81 6.11 11.54
N ALA A 78 -7.13 6.37 11.52
CA ALA A 78 -8.07 5.61 12.34
C ALA A 78 -8.37 4.21 11.75
N PHE A 79 -8.19 4.04 10.44
CA PHE A 79 -8.42 2.81 9.70
C PHE A 79 -7.22 2.48 8.82
N PRO A 80 -6.97 1.20 8.49
CA PRO A 80 -5.77 0.79 7.75
C PRO A 80 -5.80 1.31 6.31
N PRO A 81 -4.82 2.12 5.87
CA PRO A 81 -4.70 2.54 4.49
C PRO A 81 -3.69 1.71 3.71
N THR A 82 -3.90 1.65 2.40
CA THR A 82 -2.88 1.27 1.41
C THR A 82 -2.42 2.52 0.67
N ILE A 83 -1.20 2.97 0.92
CA ILE A 83 -0.62 4.16 0.28
C ILE A 83 0.44 3.72 -0.71
N ILE A 84 0.29 4.11 -1.97
CA ILE A 84 1.19 3.76 -3.06
C ILE A 84 1.71 5.05 -3.65
N VAL A 85 2.97 5.36 -3.34
CA VAL A 85 3.67 6.51 -3.91
C VAL A 85 4.25 6.09 -5.26
N ARG A 86 3.64 6.60 -6.32
CA ARG A 86 4.00 6.30 -7.71
C ARG A 86 5.28 7.06 -8.10
N SER A 87 5.82 6.76 -9.27
CA SER A 87 6.98 7.48 -9.81
C SER A 87 6.71 9.00 -9.84
N SER A 88 7.68 9.80 -9.43
CA SER A 88 7.61 11.26 -9.18
C SER A 88 6.68 11.71 -8.04
N GLY A 89 5.88 10.81 -7.50
CA GLY A 89 4.99 11.06 -6.38
C GLY A 89 5.73 11.30 -5.08
N LYS A 90 5.09 12.00 -4.14
CA LYS A 90 5.65 12.30 -2.82
C LYS A 90 4.64 12.07 -1.69
N LEU A 91 5.06 11.37 -0.65
CA LEU A 91 4.38 11.37 0.65
C LEU A 91 5.13 12.32 1.58
N LEU A 92 4.53 13.42 2.00
CA LEU A 92 5.16 14.42 2.85
C LEU A 92 4.65 14.34 4.28
N ASP A 93 5.60 14.38 5.22
CA ASP A 93 5.33 14.61 6.63
C ASP A 93 5.38 16.11 6.94
N GLN A 94 4.24 16.62 7.36
CA GLN A 94 4.06 18.01 7.78
C GLN A 94 3.85 18.14 9.30
N THR A 95 3.92 17.02 10.04
CA THR A 95 3.93 17.06 11.50
C THR A 95 5.27 17.60 12.00
N SER A 96 5.28 18.27 13.14
CA SER A 96 6.55 18.63 13.80
C SER A 96 7.08 17.50 14.69
N SER A 97 6.26 16.48 14.99
CA SER A 97 6.67 15.31 15.75
C SER A 97 7.47 14.31 14.91
N ASN A 98 7.37 14.40 13.58
CA ASN A 98 7.90 13.43 12.63
C ASN A 98 7.37 12.01 12.91
N VAL A 99 6.08 11.87 13.22
CA VAL A 99 5.47 10.57 13.55
C VAL A 99 4.17 10.38 12.80
N PHE A 100 4.07 9.25 12.12
CA PHE A 100 2.81 8.71 11.60
C PHE A 100 2.40 7.46 12.38
N LEU A 101 1.14 7.42 12.78
CA LEU A 101 0.53 6.32 13.50
C LEU A 101 -0.44 5.57 12.58
N PHE A 102 -0.22 4.28 12.41
CA PHE A 102 -1.01 3.38 11.57
C PHE A 102 -1.63 2.26 12.42
N PRO A 103 -2.87 1.84 12.15
CA PRO A 103 -3.35 0.57 12.69
C PRO A 103 -2.66 -0.61 11.96
N SER A 104 -2.79 -1.81 12.51
CA SER A 104 -2.42 -3.05 11.80
C SER A 104 -3.15 -3.15 10.47
N ASN A 105 -2.61 -3.97 9.56
CA ASN A 105 -3.11 -4.19 8.20
C ASN A 105 -2.92 -2.98 7.26
N SER A 106 -1.99 -2.08 7.59
CA SER A 106 -1.64 -0.92 6.76
C SER A 106 -0.41 -1.24 5.91
N ILE A 107 -0.28 -0.58 4.76
CA ILE A 107 0.92 -0.69 3.92
C ILE A 107 1.26 0.64 3.25
N ILE A 108 2.55 0.94 3.20
CA ILE A 108 3.11 2.02 2.39
C ILE A 108 4.09 1.39 1.40
N ALA A 109 3.85 1.59 0.12
CA ALA A 109 4.76 1.21 -0.95
C ALA A 109 5.21 2.46 -1.70
N VAL A 110 6.51 2.68 -1.80
CA VAL A 110 7.13 3.74 -2.59
C VAL A 110 7.77 3.08 -3.80
N LEU A 111 7.22 3.32 -4.99
CA LEU A 111 7.74 2.77 -6.23
C LEU A 111 9.02 3.50 -6.64
N SER A 112 9.75 2.92 -7.59
CA SER A 112 10.95 3.54 -8.17
C SER A 112 10.64 4.96 -8.69
N GLY A 113 11.47 5.93 -8.31
CA GLY A 113 11.29 7.35 -8.61
C GLY A 113 10.22 8.07 -7.76
N GLY A 114 9.45 7.36 -6.94
CA GLY A 114 8.64 7.95 -5.87
C GLY A 114 9.50 8.35 -4.68
N GLY A 115 8.97 9.21 -3.81
CA GLY A 115 9.71 9.71 -2.66
C GLY A 115 8.87 9.86 -1.40
N PHE A 116 9.55 9.87 -0.27
CA PHE A 116 8.97 10.26 1.01
C PHE A 116 9.67 11.57 1.43
N GLY A 117 8.94 12.63 1.76
CA GLY A 117 9.55 13.86 2.30
C GLY A 117 9.95 13.70 3.76
N ALA A 118 10.69 12.65 4.11
CA ALA A 118 10.90 12.23 5.50
C ALA A 118 11.98 13.11 6.11
N LYS A 119 11.66 13.72 7.25
CA LYS A 119 12.63 14.43 8.11
C LYS A 119 13.11 13.51 9.24
N GLY A 120 13.27 12.22 8.96
CA GLY A 120 13.39 11.18 9.98
C GLY A 120 12.02 10.75 10.54
N THR A 121 11.02 10.64 9.67
CA THR A 121 9.65 10.26 10.07
C THR A 121 9.61 8.83 10.59
N ALA A 122 9.10 8.66 11.80
CA ALA A 122 8.81 7.37 12.40
C ALA A 122 7.43 6.88 11.98
N LEU A 123 7.38 5.72 11.35
CA LEU A 123 6.17 4.94 11.11
C LEU A 123 5.96 4.02 12.31
N LYS A 124 4.79 4.12 12.94
CA LYS A 124 4.46 3.32 14.13
C LYS A 124 3.15 2.61 13.94
N ILE A 125 3.09 1.38 14.40
CA ILE A 125 1.83 0.65 14.53
C ILE A 125 1.17 0.99 15.87
N VAL A 126 -0.15 1.10 15.87
CA VAL A 126 -0.97 1.29 17.06
C VAL A 126 -2.00 0.17 17.12
N GLN A 127 -2.01 -0.57 18.23
CA GLN A 127 -3.00 -1.62 18.50
C GLN A 127 -3.69 -1.36 19.83
N GLY A 128 -5.03 -1.32 19.83
CA GLY A 128 -5.82 -1.08 21.05
C GLY A 128 -5.50 0.24 21.76
N GLY A 129 -4.98 1.25 21.04
CA GLY A 129 -4.56 2.54 21.60
C GLY A 129 -3.13 2.56 22.17
N VAL A 130 -2.37 1.47 22.06
CA VAL A 130 -0.98 1.39 22.53
C VAL A 130 -0.03 1.41 21.33
N ALA A 131 1.04 2.21 21.43
CA ALA A 131 2.11 2.23 20.42
C ALA A 131 2.88 0.90 20.46
N GLY A 132 2.93 0.22 19.32
CA GLY A 132 3.67 -1.03 19.13
C GLY A 132 5.03 -0.80 18.47
N ALA A 133 5.37 -1.68 17.52
CA ALA A 133 6.57 -1.57 16.71
C ALA A 133 6.72 -0.19 16.02
N SER A 134 7.96 0.21 15.80
CA SER A 134 8.32 1.47 15.14
C SER A 134 9.47 1.27 14.18
N PHE A 135 9.39 1.92 13.03
CA PHE A 135 10.45 2.02 12.05
C PHE A 135 10.66 3.49 11.68
N THR A 136 11.92 3.94 11.58
CA THR A 136 12.23 5.33 11.20
C THR A 136 12.84 5.36 9.81
N LEU A 137 12.22 6.11 8.91
CA LEU A 137 12.68 6.23 7.53
C LEU A 137 13.79 7.29 7.42
N THR A 138 14.98 6.90 6.96
CA THR A 138 16.20 7.75 6.94
C THR A 138 16.65 8.19 5.55
N SER A 139 16.24 7.48 4.48
CA SER A 139 16.45 7.86 3.07
C SER A 139 15.12 7.87 2.34
N ALA A 140 14.98 8.69 1.29
CA ALA A 140 13.67 8.84 0.68
C ALA A 140 13.63 9.05 -0.82
N THR A 141 14.03 8.00 -1.51
CA THR A 141 13.55 7.64 -2.84
C THR A 141 13.24 6.16 -2.82
N GLY A 142 12.14 5.73 -3.44
CA GLY A 142 11.85 4.32 -3.63
C GLY A 142 12.87 3.65 -4.56
N PRO A 143 12.85 2.31 -4.68
CA PRO A 143 11.79 1.44 -4.21
C PRO A 143 11.87 1.11 -2.70
N PHE A 144 10.72 0.99 -2.04
CA PHE A 144 10.61 0.63 -0.63
C PHE A 144 9.20 0.16 -0.28
N THR A 145 9.08 -0.80 0.62
CA THR A 145 7.79 -1.20 1.22
C THR A 145 7.91 -1.25 2.74
N CYS A 146 6.90 -0.72 3.44
CA CYS A 146 6.68 -0.90 4.87
C CYS A 146 5.28 -1.48 5.09
N GLY A 147 5.21 -2.67 5.67
CA GLY A 147 3.96 -3.34 6.05
C GLY A 147 3.76 -3.33 7.56
N MET A 148 2.57 -2.93 8.02
CA MET A 148 2.14 -3.04 9.41
C MET A 148 1.27 -4.29 9.54
N LEU A 149 1.83 -5.38 10.05
CA LEU A 149 1.20 -6.70 10.00
C LEU A 149 0.08 -6.87 11.05
N PRO A 150 -0.85 -7.82 10.84
CA PRO A 150 -1.92 -8.12 11.80
C PRO A 150 -1.43 -8.49 13.21
N ASP A 151 -0.24 -9.08 13.32
CA ASP A 151 0.35 -9.53 14.58
C ASP A 151 1.01 -8.41 15.42
N GLY A 152 1.08 -7.18 14.89
CA GLY A 152 1.69 -6.04 15.58
C GLY A 152 3.12 -5.74 15.19
N SER A 153 3.71 -6.53 14.28
CA SER A 153 5.04 -6.29 13.75
C SER A 153 5.03 -5.27 12.60
N ILE A 154 6.21 -4.73 12.30
CA ILE A 154 6.47 -3.93 11.11
C ILE A 154 7.55 -4.65 10.31
N GLU A 155 7.29 -4.90 9.05
CA GLU A 155 8.27 -5.42 8.09
C GLU A 155 8.60 -4.36 7.05
N THR A 156 9.88 -4.32 6.66
CA THR A 156 10.38 -3.35 5.70
C THR A 156 11.25 -4.03 4.65
N TYR A 157 11.14 -3.54 3.42
CA TYR A 157 11.83 -4.07 2.26
C TYR A 157 12.44 -2.91 1.48
N ASP A 158 13.70 -3.05 1.06
CA ASP A 158 14.38 -2.11 0.15
C ASP A 158 13.95 -2.30 -1.32
N SER A 159 12.73 -2.80 -1.53
CA SER A 159 12.10 -3.07 -2.81
C SER A 159 10.59 -2.91 -2.68
N VAL A 160 9.88 -2.83 -3.81
CA VAL A 160 8.41 -2.94 -3.81
C VAL A 160 8.05 -4.39 -3.53
N THR A 161 7.45 -4.69 -2.39
CA THR A 161 7.13 -6.07 -1.98
C THR A 161 5.64 -6.22 -1.66
N ALA A 162 5.00 -7.23 -2.23
CA ALA A 162 3.66 -7.64 -1.83
C ALA A 162 3.75 -8.73 -0.76
N ILE A 163 2.98 -8.58 0.32
CA ILE A 163 3.04 -9.48 1.47
C ILE A 163 1.74 -10.28 1.53
N ALA A 164 1.80 -11.58 1.27
CA ALA A 164 0.66 -12.47 1.38
C ALA A 164 0.42 -12.81 2.85
N ILE A 165 -0.71 -12.36 3.40
CA ILE A 165 -1.06 -12.49 4.83
C ILE A 165 -2.23 -13.44 5.09
N ASN A 166 -2.97 -13.82 4.05
CA ASN A 166 -4.07 -14.79 4.12
C ASN A 166 -3.85 -15.88 3.08
N SER A 167 -4.21 -17.12 3.42
CA SER A 167 -4.21 -18.19 2.43
C SER A 167 -5.24 -17.91 1.34
N GLY A 168 -4.84 -18.05 0.08
CA GLY A 168 -5.71 -17.73 -1.05
C GLY A 168 -4.98 -17.72 -2.38
N ASP A 169 -5.72 -17.35 -3.42
CA ASP A 169 -5.21 -17.31 -4.79
C ASP A 169 -4.63 -15.92 -5.11
N PHE A 170 -3.57 -15.91 -5.91
CA PHE A 170 -2.77 -14.72 -6.24
C PHE A 170 -3.60 -13.53 -6.75
N PRO A 171 -4.62 -13.69 -7.62
CA PRO A 171 -5.39 -12.55 -8.10
C PRO A 171 -6.31 -11.93 -7.02
N ALA A 172 -6.53 -12.60 -5.89
CA ALA A 172 -7.45 -12.15 -4.88
C ALA A 172 -6.83 -11.04 -4.02
N ALA A 173 -7.41 -9.84 -4.04
CA ALA A 173 -6.94 -8.72 -3.22
C ALA A 173 -6.90 -9.06 -1.72
N GLY A 174 -7.86 -9.86 -1.22
CA GLY A 174 -7.89 -10.25 0.20
C GLY A 174 -6.70 -11.12 0.67
N THR A 175 -5.89 -11.64 -0.26
CA THR A 175 -4.69 -12.43 0.04
C THR A 175 -3.53 -11.58 0.53
N PHE A 176 -3.41 -10.36 0.02
CA PHE A 176 -2.27 -9.48 0.27
C PHE A 176 -2.57 -8.39 1.30
N LEU A 177 -1.57 -8.01 2.07
CA LEU A 177 -1.63 -6.91 3.03
C LEU A 177 -2.17 -5.65 2.35
N GLY A 178 -3.22 -5.06 2.94
CA GLY A 178 -3.86 -3.87 2.39
C GLY A 178 -4.47 -4.04 0.98
N GLY A 179 -4.60 -5.26 0.45
CA GLY A 179 -5.00 -5.49 -0.94
C GLY A 179 -3.93 -5.12 -1.96
N PHE A 180 -2.66 -4.98 -1.54
CA PHE A 180 -1.53 -4.66 -2.41
C PHE A 180 -1.01 -5.91 -3.14
N ALA A 181 -1.82 -6.42 -4.08
CA ALA A 181 -1.43 -7.52 -4.95
C ALA A 181 -0.48 -7.03 -6.06
N PRO A 182 0.50 -7.85 -6.48
CA PRO A 182 1.37 -7.52 -7.61
C PRO A 182 0.59 -7.35 -8.92
N SER A 183 1.05 -6.41 -9.74
CA SER A 183 0.51 -6.13 -11.07
C SER A 183 1.61 -5.57 -11.97
N ALA A 184 1.38 -5.56 -13.29
CA ALA A 184 2.36 -5.02 -14.23
C ALA A 184 2.67 -3.53 -13.99
N ASP A 185 1.68 -2.73 -13.57
CA ASP A 185 1.88 -1.30 -13.29
C ASP A 185 2.61 -1.03 -11.97
N ILE A 186 2.49 -1.93 -10.99
CA ILE A 186 3.20 -1.83 -9.70
C ILE A 186 4.63 -2.35 -9.83
N CYS A 187 4.81 -3.41 -10.60
CA CYS A 187 6.08 -4.13 -10.69
C CYS A 187 6.97 -3.72 -11.87
N SER A 188 6.66 -2.62 -12.56
CA SER A 188 7.54 -2.04 -13.57
C SER A 188 8.86 -1.58 -12.94
N GLY A 189 9.88 -2.45 -12.98
CA GLY A 189 11.17 -2.26 -12.28
C GLY A 189 11.50 -3.34 -11.24
N GLY A 190 10.64 -4.34 -11.06
CA GLY A 190 10.84 -5.46 -10.14
C GLY A 190 10.03 -5.34 -8.85
N CYS A 191 9.41 -6.46 -8.46
CA CYS A 191 8.71 -6.65 -7.19
C CYS A 191 9.22 -7.89 -6.44
N GLY A 192 9.17 -7.82 -5.13
CA GLY A 192 9.23 -8.97 -4.24
C GLY A 192 7.84 -9.53 -3.91
N ILE A 193 7.80 -10.80 -3.52
CA ILE A 193 6.67 -11.42 -2.82
C ILE A 193 7.19 -12.01 -1.52
N GLU A 194 6.55 -11.68 -0.40
CA GLU A 194 6.71 -12.35 0.88
C GLU A 194 5.47 -13.22 1.15
N VAL A 195 5.67 -14.48 1.53
CA VAL A 195 4.60 -15.36 2.02
C VAL A 195 4.86 -15.66 3.49
N ILE A 196 4.06 -15.07 4.38
CA ILE A 196 4.28 -15.17 5.83
C ILE A 196 3.97 -16.58 6.35
N SER A 197 4.53 -16.91 7.52
CA SER A 197 4.36 -18.22 8.18
C SER A 197 2.88 -18.62 8.29
N GLY A 198 2.57 -19.87 7.92
CA GLY A 198 1.21 -20.42 7.97
C GLY A 198 0.29 -20.01 6.82
N VAL A 199 0.77 -19.23 5.86
CA VAL A 199 0.01 -18.84 4.67
C VAL A 199 0.32 -19.74 3.48
N THR A 200 -0.72 -20.15 2.76
CA THR A 200 -0.61 -20.79 1.44
C THR A 200 -1.03 -19.80 0.36
N LEU A 201 -0.06 -19.34 -0.43
CA LEU A 201 -0.30 -18.54 -1.62
C LEU A 201 -0.37 -19.45 -2.85
N SER A 202 -1.54 -19.52 -3.46
CA SER A 202 -1.78 -20.26 -4.71
C SER A 202 -1.64 -19.34 -5.92
N THR A 203 -1.15 -19.88 -7.04
CA THR A 203 -1.10 -19.20 -8.34
C THR A 203 -2.02 -19.84 -9.38
N ALA A 204 -2.98 -20.64 -8.95
CA ALA A 204 -3.91 -21.34 -9.85
C ALA A 204 -4.68 -20.36 -10.76
N GLY A 205 -5.07 -19.20 -10.25
CA GLY A 205 -5.75 -18.15 -11.04
C GLY A 205 -4.86 -17.41 -12.03
N LEU A 206 -3.54 -17.64 -12.02
CA LEU A 206 -2.60 -17.04 -12.97
C LEU A 206 -2.50 -17.82 -14.30
N ASN A 207 -3.28 -18.90 -14.47
CA ASN A 207 -3.34 -19.67 -15.71
C ASN A 207 -1.96 -20.14 -16.21
N GLY A 208 -1.12 -20.58 -15.27
CA GLY A 208 0.18 -21.19 -15.56
C GLY A 208 1.35 -20.22 -15.76
N ALA A 209 1.16 -18.91 -15.60
CA ALA A 209 2.27 -17.98 -15.71
C ALA A 209 2.17 -16.74 -14.82
N LEU A 210 3.28 -16.39 -14.21
CA LEU A 210 3.51 -15.09 -13.60
C LEU A 210 4.11 -14.16 -14.67
N ASN A 211 3.31 -13.20 -15.15
CA ASN A 211 3.59 -12.37 -16.34
C ASN A 211 3.89 -10.88 -16.03
N PHE A 212 4.47 -10.60 -14.86
CA PHE A 212 4.96 -9.28 -14.49
C PHE A 212 6.30 -9.46 -13.76
N ASP A 213 7.09 -8.39 -13.65
CA ASP A 213 8.47 -8.46 -13.16
C ASP A 213 8.52 -8.72 -11.65
N ILE A 214 8.39 -9.98 -11.27
CA ILE A 214 8.75 -10.46 -9.94
C ILE A 214 10.21 -10.87 -9.98
N THR A 215 10.99 -10.33 -9.07
CA THR A 215 12.45 -10.54 -9.00
C THR A 215 12.85 -11.40 -7.80
N SER A 216 12.02 -11.43 -6.75
CA SER A 216 12.24 -12.25 -5.56
C SER A 216 10.94 -12.80 -5.01
N ILE A 217 11.01 -14.02 -4.50
CA ILE A 217 9.93 -14.66 -3.76
C ILE A 217 10.54 -15.30 -2.53
N THR A 218 10.07 -14.87 -1.36
CA THR A 218 10.48 -15.37 -0.07
C THR A 218 9.31 -16.13 0.54
N VAL A 219 9.57 -17.36 0.99
CA VAL A 219 8.55 -18.21 1.62
C VAL A 219 8.99 -18.51 3.05
N ALA A 220 8.34 -17.88 4.02
CA ALA A 220 8.66 -18.09 5.42
C ALA A 220 8.51 -19.55 5.83
N THR A 221 9.21 -19.95 6.89
CA THR A 221 9.08 -21.31 7.43
C THR A 221 7.62 -21.60 7.79
N GLY A 222 7.09 -22.73 7.32
CA GLY A 222 5.69 -23.10 7.53
C GLY A 222 4.69 -22.44 6.57
N ALA A 223 5.14 -21.62 5.64
CA ALA A 223 4.33 -21.11 4.54
C ALA A 223 4.40 -22.04 3.31
N THR A 224 3.57 -21.77 2.30
CA THR A 224 3.59 -22.52 1.04
C THR A 224 3.31 -21.59 -0.14
N PHE A 225 4.14 -21.69 -1.18
CA PHE A 225 3.89 -21.04 -2.46
C PHE A 225 3.61 -22.10 -3.53
N GLN A 226 2.37 -22.17 -4.01
CA GLN A 226 1.92 -23.20 -4.95
C GLN A 226 1.96 -22.65 -6.39
N LEU A 227 2.69 -23.35 -7.25
CA LEU A 227 2.87 -22.98 -8.66
C LEU A 227 1.84 -23.69 -9.55
N GLY A 228 0.99 -22.91 -10.21
CA GLY A 228 -0.06 -23.39 -11.10
C GLY A 228 -1.22 -24.08 -10.39
N THR A 229 -2.02 -24.79 -11.18
CA THR A 229 -3.17 -25.55 -10.68
C THR A 229 -2.73 -26.95 -10.22
N PRO A 230 -3.06 -27.37 -8.98
CA PRO A 230 -2.75 -28.71 -8.52
C PRO A 230 -3.27 -29.79 -9.47
N GLY A 231 -2.41 -30.73 -9.85
CA GLY A 231 -2.75 -31.82 -10.78
C GLY A 231 -2.72 -31.45 -12.27
N ALA A 232 -2.40 -30.20 -12.63
CA ALA A 232 -2.18 -29.83 -14.03
C ALA A 232 -0.84 -30.40 -14.54
N SER A 233 -0.84 -30.89 -15.79
CA SER A 233 0.35 -31.39 -16.48
C SER A 233 1.13 -30.29 -17.20
N THR A 234 0.57 -29.07 -17.28
CA THR A 234 1.22 -27.89 -17.84
C THR A 234 2.13 -27.25 -16.80
N GLY A 235 3.41 -27.02 -17.14
CA GLY A 235 4.35 -26.35 -16.24
C GLY A 235 3.96 -24.90 -15.92
N PHE A 236 4.59 -24.33 -14.89
CA PHE A 236 4.43 -22.93 -14.50
C PHE A 236 5.61 -22.09 -15.01
N LYS A 237 5.32 -20.92 -15.56
CA LYS A 237 6.33 -20.02 -16.13
C LYS A 237 6.46 -18.72 -15.33
N PHE A 238 7.68 -18.25 -15.16
CA PHE A 238 7.99 -16.87 -14.79
C PHE A 238 8.42 -16.08 -16.04
N SER A 239 7.92 -14.86 -16.20
CA SER A 239 8.32 -13.99 -17.32
C SER A 239 9.74 -13.44 -17.19
N SER A 240 10.28 -13.43 -15.96
CA SER A 240 11.55 -12.80 -15.60
C SER A 240 12.34 -13.73 -14.67
N ALA A 241 13.65 -13.53 -14.53
CA ALA A 241 14.46 -14.32 -13.59
C ALA A 241 14.02 -14.03 -12.15
N VAL A 242 13.83 -15.08 -11.35
CA VAL A 242 13.34 -14.98 -9.97
C VAL A 242 14.33 -15.61 -9.02
N THR A 243 14.63 -14.90 -7.93
CA THR A 243 15.32 -15.47 -6.77
C THR A 243 14.29 -16.08 -5.84
N LEU A 244 14.45 -17.36 -5.49
CA LEU A 244 13.60 -18.08 -4.53
C LEU A 244 14.40 -18.31 -3.25
N SER A 245 13.85 -17.90 -2.11
CA SER A 245 14.48 -18.07 -0.79
C SER A 245 13.51 -18.54 0.28
#